data_AF-A0A7S3B0I9-F1
#
_entry.id   AF-A0A7S3B0I9-F1
#
_cell.length_a   1.000
_cell.length_b   1.000
_cell.length_c   1.000
_cell.angle_alpha   90.00
_cell.angle_beta   90.00
_cell.angle_gamma   90.00
#
_symmetry.space_group_name_H-M   'P 1'
#
loop_
_entity.id
_entity.type
_entity.pdbx_description
1 polymer ?
#
loop_
_entity_poly.entity_id
_entity_poly.type
_entity_poly.pdbx_seq_one_letter_code
_entity_poly.pdbx_strand_id
1 'polypeptide(L)'
;FIAIYCGFFSIVNYLGAASCVGWVVGFVLLINWIVFSTFPVWGFDKRALTGATIKLIAACFFNIQPWSWIVAPGYGVPGIGVPWSNFVGAWMFHTGNTIDAVGMASMYDKSSPFSLANWPVLGMWVLTAASTFLSIAGTVDFFKAPARLLQYTIPSQIFGAFLLLVGSVMYTYWSCSFGKPAA
;
A
#
# COMPACT_ATOMS: atom_id res chain seq x y z
N PHE A 1 -19.58 5.04 -26.39
CA PHE A 1 -18.26 5.47 -25.89
C PHE A 1 -18.35 6.10 -24.49
N ILE A 2 -19.12 7.17 -24.28
CA ILE A 2 -19.28 7.84 -22.98
C ILE A 2 -19.81 6.89 -21.88
N ALA A 3 -20.85 6.09 -22.16
CA ALA A 3 -21.40 5.13 -21.20
C ALA A 3 -20.41 4.02 -20.79
N ILE A 4 -19.57 3.56 -21.70
CA ILE A 4 -18.51 2.56 -21.42
C ILE A 4 -17.43 3.19 -20.52
N TYR A 5 -17.07 4.44 -20.79
CA TYR A 5 -16.10 5.21 -20.01
C TYR A 5 -16.58 5.47 -18.58
N CYS A 6 -17.86 5.82 -18.40
CA CYS A 6 -18.48 5.98 -17.09
C CYS A 6 -18.58 4.65 -16.32
N GLY A 7 -18.88 3.54 -17.01
CA GLY A 7 -18.92 2.20 -16.42
C GLY A 7 -17.54 1.75 -15.93
N PHE A 8 -16.49 1.97 -16.72
CA PHE A 8 -15.12 1.62 -16.38
C PHE A 8 -14.64 2.34 -15.11
N PHE A 9 -14.78 3.66 -15.02
CA PHE A 9 -14.38 4.40 -13.83
C PHE A 9 -15.19 4.00 -12.59
N SER A 10 -16.46 3.67 -12.75
CA SER A 10 -17.26 3.20 -11.63
C SER A 10 -16.69 1.90 -11.05
N ILE A 11 -16.39 0.91 -11.91
CA ILE A 11 -15.77 -0.35 -11.48
C ILE A 11 -14.42 -0.12 -10.81
N VAL A 12 -13.55 0.72 -11.39
CA VAL A 12 -12.24 1.04 -10.83
C VAL A 12 -12.37 1.66 -9.44
N ASN A 13 -13.30 2.61 -9.25
CA ASN A 13 -13.52 3.22 -7.94
C ASN A 13 -14.11 2.24 -6.91
N TYR A 14 -15.04 1.35 -7.29
CA TYR A 14 -15.55 0.33 -6.38
C TYR A 14 -14.46 -0.67 -5.97
N LEU A 15 -13.63 -1.13 -6.91
CA LEU A 15 -12.49 -2.00 -6.61
C LEU A 15 -11.45 -1.30 -5.75
N GLY A 16 -11.17 -0.02 -6.04
CA GLY A 16 -10.30 0.82 -5.23
C GLY A 16 -10.80 0.97 -3.80
N ALA A 17 -12.08 1.30 -3.62
CA ALA A 17 -12.72 1.40 -2.30
C ALA A 17 -12.66 0.07 -1.53
N ALA A 18 -13.00 -1.05 -2.18
CA ALA A 18 -12.93 -2.37 -1.56
C ALA A 18 -11.50 -2.74 -1.13
N SER A 19 -10.50 -2.42 -1.97
CA SER A 19 -9.09 -2.62 -1.63
C SER A 19 -8.68 -1.78 -0.41
N CYS A 20 -9.08 -0.51 -0.34
CA CYS A 20 -8.76 0.36 0.78
C CYS A 20 -9.40 -0.13 2.09
N VAL A 21 -10.64 -0.61 2.05
CA VAL A 21 -11.29 -1.24 3.21
C VAL A 21 -10.51 -2.49 3.65
N GLY A 22 -10.07 -3.33 2.71
CA GLY A 22 -9.21 -4.47 3.00
C GLY A 22 -7.91 -4.08 3.70
N TRP A 23 -7.24 -3.01 3.24
CA TRP A 23 -6.05 -2.47 3.89
C TRP A 23 -6.34 -1.95 5.30
N VAL A 24 -7.43 -1.21 5.50
CA VAL A 24 -7.85 -0.75 6.84
C VAL A 24 -8.02 -1.93 7.80
N VAL A 25 -8.79 -2.95 7.39
CA VAL A 25 -9.01 -4.16 8.20
C VAL A 25 -7.68 -4.87 8.48
N GLY A 26 -6.84 -5.03 7.45
CA GLY A 26 -5.53 -5.65 7.57
C GLY A 26 -4.62 -4.95 8.59
N PHE A 27 -4.53 -3.61 8.54
CA PHE A 27 -3.70 -2.85 9.50
C PHE A 27 -4.29 -2.82 10.90
N VAL A 28 -5.61 -2.77 11.06
CA VAL A 28 -6.25 -2.91 12.38
C VAL A 28 -5.91 -4.26 13.01
N LEU A 29 -6.01 -5.35 12.24
CA LEU A 29 -5.64 -6.69 12.71
C LEU A 29 -4.14 -6.79 13.02
N LEU A 30 -3.29 -6.19 12.19
CA LEU A 30 -1.83 -6.15 12.42
C LEU A 30 -1.48 -5.39 13.70
N ILE A 31 -2.10 -4.22 13.94
CA ILE A 31 -1.90 -3.46 15.18
C ILE A 31 -2.39 -4.25 16.38
N ASN A 32 -3.56 -4.88 16.29
CA ASN A 32 -4.09 -5.73 17.34
C ASN A 32 -3.10 -6.87 17.67
N TRP A 33 -2.55 -7.51 16.64
CA TRP A 33 -1.53 -8.55 16.80
C TRP A 33 -0.26 -8.02 17.49
N ILE A 34 0.28 -6.88 17.05
CA ILE A 34 1.50 -6.28 17.64
C ILE A 34 1.28 -5.89 19.12
N VAL A 35 0.13 -5.28 19.43
CA VAL A 35 -0.16 -4.77 20.79
C VAL A 35 -0.45 -5.91 21.76
N PHE A 36 -1.30 -6.86 21.37
CA PHE A 36 -1.77 -7.92 22.27
C PHE A 36 -0.94 -9.19 22.21
N SER A 37 0.11 -9.22 21.37
CA SER A 37 1.13 -10.27 21.33
C SER A 37 0.53 -11.69 21.34
N THR A 38 -0.51 -11.92 20.52
CA THR A 38 -1.17 -13.24 20.39
C THR A 38 -0.19 -14.36 20.03
N PHE A 39 1.00 -14.01 19.50
CA PHE A 39 2.11 -14.92 19.25
C PHE A 39 3.34 -14.47 20.04
N PRO A 40 3.68 -15.14 21.16
CA PRO A 40 4.78 -14.74 22.06
C PRO A 40 6.16 -14.74 21.41
N VAL A 41 6.29 -15.35 20.22
CA VAL A 41 7.54 -15.46 19.46
C VAL A 41 7.96 -14.14 18.80
N TRP A 42 7.01 -13.23 18.54
CA TRP A 42 7.24 -12.03 17.71
C TRP A 42 7.28 -10.72 18.51
N GLY A 43 6.77 -10.73 19.74
CA GLY A 43 6.90 -9.63 20.71
C GLY A 43 6.30 -8.29 20.30
N PHE A 44 6.31 -7.35 21.26
CA PHE A 44 5.92 -5.97 21.02
C PHE A 44 7.07 -5.20 20.37
N ASP A 45 6.86 -4.69 19.15
CA ASP A 45 7.82 -3.81 18.45
C ASP A 45 7.20 -2.42 18.22
N LYS A 46 7.76 -1.40 18.89
CA LYS A 46 7.34 0.01 18.78
C LYS A 46 7.47 0.54 17.35
N ARG A 47 8.49 0.09 16.61
CA ARG A 47 8.73 0.51 15.22
C ARG A 47 7.66 -0.07 14.31
N ALA A 48 7.41 -1.37 14.41
CA ALA A 48 6.35 -2.04 13.65
C ALA A 48 4.98 -1.44 13.95
N LEU A 49 4.69 -1.13 15.22
CA LEU A 49 3.46 -0.45 15.62
C LEU A 49 3.33 0.94 14.98
N THR A 50 4.42 1.71 14.96
CA THR A 50 4.44 3.05 14.34
C THR A 50 4.21 2.94 12.83
N GLY A 51 4.91 2.03 12.16
CA GLY A 51 4.73 1.76 10.73
C GLY A 51 3.29 1.37 10.39
N ALA A 52 2.74 0.38 11.11
CA ALA A 52 1.37 -0.09 10.94
C ALA A 52 0.32 1.00 11.21
N THR A 53 0.54 1.85 12.21
CA THR A 53 -0.37 2.97 12.52
C THR A 53 -0.39 4.01 11.40
N ILE A 54 0.78 4.39 10.88
CA ILE A 54 0.86 5.35 9.77
C ILE A 54 0.20 4.76 8.52
N LYS A 55 0.40 3.46 8.25
CA LYS A 55 -0.25 2.75 7.14
C LYS A 55 -1.77 2.66 7.28
N LEU A 56 -2.27 2.49 8.50
CA LEU A 56 -3.71 2.54 8.78
C LEU A 56 -4.29 3.92 8.43
N ILE A 57 -3.62 5.00 8.85
CA ILE A 57 -4.02 6.37 8.50
C ILE A 57 -3.97 6.56 6.98
N ALA A 58 -2.92 6.06 6.32
CA ALA A 58 -2.80 6.11 4.86
C ALA A 58 -3.96 5.41 4.15
N ALA A 59 -4.36 4.22 4.63
CA ALA A 59 -5.48 3.46 4.08
C ALA A 59 -6.80 4.24 4.17
N CYS A 60 -7.02 5.00 5.25
CA CYS A 60 -8.16 5.92 5.35
C CYS A 60 -8.12 7.01 4.26
N PHE A 61 -6.96 7.64 4.03
CA PHE A 61 -6.81 8.66 2.99
C PHE A 61 -6.98 8.12 1.56
N PHE A 62 -6.44 6.93 1.28
CA PHE A 62 -6.68 6.25 0.02
C PHE A 62 -8.16 5.95 -0.21
N ASN A 63 -8.90 5.61 0.86
CA ASN A 63 -10.33 5.32 0.78
C ASN A 63 -11.17 6.55 0.43
N ILE A 64 -10.75 7.76 0.83
CA ILE A 64 -11.51 9.00 0.57
C ILE A 64 -11.65 9.27 -0.94
N GLN A 65 -10.61 9.00 -1.74
CA GLN A 65 -10.62 9.29 -3.17
C GLN A 65 -11.75 8.54 -3.91
N PRO A 66 -11.80 7.20 -3.90
CA PRO A 66 -12.86 6.46 -4.61
C PRO A 66 -14.24 6.72 -4.02
N TRP A 67 -14.37 6.85 -2.69
CA TRP A 67 -15.68 7.15 -2.08
C TRP A 67 -16.21 8.53 -2.45
N SER A 68 -15.34 9.54 -2.57
CA SER A 68 -15.76 10.87 -3.03
C SER A 68 -16.38 10.83 -4.43
N TRP A 69 -15.89 9.96 -5.31
CA TRP A 69 -16.44 9.77 -6.64
C TRP A 69 -17.74 8.96 -6.61
N ILE A 70 -17.78 7.88 -5.82
CA ILE A 70 -18.96 7.00 -5.70
C ILE A 70 -20.16 7.77 -5.12
N VAL A 71 -19.94 8.54 -4.05
CA VAL A 71 -21.02 9.25 -3.34
C VAL A 71 -21.47 10.50 -4.10
N ALA A 72 -20.54 11.19 -4.74
CA ALA A 72 -20.82 12.40 -5.50
C ALA A 72 -20.14 12.35 -6.88
N PRO A 73 -20.70 11.60 -7.85
CA PRO A 73 -20.16 11.56 -9.21
C PRO A 73 -20.09 12.98 -9.81
N GLY A 74 -18.88 13.44 -10.10
CA GLY A 74 -18.60 14.81 -10.57
C GLY A 74 -17.90 15.70 -9.54
N TYR A 75 -17.81 15.29 -8.28
CA TYR A 75 -17.01 15.98 -7.27
C TYR A 75 -15.52 15.64 -7.40
N GLY A 76 -14.67 16.67 -7.41
CA GLY A 76 -13.23 16.51 -7.64
C GLY A 76 -12.87 16.35 -9.12
N VAL A 77 -11.98 15.41 -9.42
CA VAL A 77 -11.55 15.10 -10.79
C VAL A 77 -12.51 14.07 -11.40
N PRO A 78 -13.07 14.32 -12.61
CA PRO A 78 -13.96 13.39 -13.28
C PRO A 78 -13.36 11.98 -13.39
N GLY A 79 -14.11 10.98 -12.89
CA GLY A 79 -13.73 9.56 -12.90
C GLY A 79 -12.80 9.14 -11.77
N ILE A 80 -12.27 10.08 -10.97
CA ILE A 80 -11.18 9.85 -10.02
C ILE A 80 -11.54 10.28 -8.59
N GLY A 81 -12.37 11.32 -8.41
CA GLY A 81 -12.67 11.87 -7.09
C GLY A 81 -11.60 12.86 -6.61
N VAL A 82 -11.28 12.90 -5.31
CA VAL A 82 -10.35 13.90 -4.74
C VAL A 82 -8.87 13.45 -4.79
N PRO A 83 -8.00 14.08 -5.60
CA PRO A 83 -6.62 13.61 -5.78
C PRO A 83 -5.71 13.85 -4.57
N TRP A 84 -6.02 14.87 -3.76
CA TRP A 84 -5.20 15.25 -2.61
C TRP A 84 -5.13 14.13 -1.57
N SER A 85 -6.22 13.38 -1.38
CA SER A 85 -6.25 12.32 -0.36
C SER A 85 -5.37 11.15 -0.79
N ASN A 86 -5.35 10.82 -2.08
CA ASN A 86 -4.45 9.81 -2.63
C ASN A 86 -2.97 10.23 -2.52
N PHE A 87 -2.67 11.51 -2.73
CA PHE A 87 -1.32 12.05 -2.50
C PHE A 87 -0.88 11.89 -1.04
N VAL A 88 -1.71 12.32 -0.08
CA VAL A 88 -1.40 12.19 1.36
C VAL A 88 -1.27 10.72 1.74
N GLY A 89 -2.20 9.87 1.28
CA GLY A 89 -2.16 8.43 1.48
C GLY A 89 -0.87 7.79 0.97
N ALA A 90 -0.44 8.13 -0.25
CA ALA A 90 0.79 7.59 -0.84
C ALA A 90 2.03 7.90 -0.01
N TRP A 91 2.18 9.16 0.42
CA TRP A 91 3.31 9.57 1.25
C TRP A 91 3.29 8.92 2.63
N MET A 92 2.14 8.86 3.30
CA MET A 92 2.03 8.17 4.59
C MET A 92 2.32 6.67 4.45
N PHE A 93 1.78 6.01 3.44
CA PHE A 93 2.02 4.60 3.17
C PHE A 93 3.51 4.34 2.92
N HIS A 94 4.16 5.23 2.14
CA HIS A 94 5.59 5.18 1.89
C HIS A 94 6.42 5.38 3.17
N THR A 95 6.05 6.34 4.03
CA THR A 95 6.70 6.53 5.33
C THR A 95 6.58 5.27 6.19
N GLY A 96 5.39 4.68 6.30
CA GLY A 96 5.19 3.46 7.07
C GLY A 96 5.94 2.25 6.49
N ASN A 97 6.04 2.12 5.16
CA ASN A 97 6.87 1.09 4.52
C ASN A 97 8.36 1.31 4.77
N THR A 98 8.83 2.56 4.71
CA THR A 98 10.23 2.91 4.95
C THR A 98 10.66 2.61 6.38
N ILE A 99 9.81 2.94 7.37
CA ILE A 99 10.05 2.63 8.78
C ILE A 99 10.27 1.12 8.97
N ASP A 100 9.38 0.31 8.42
CA ASP A 100 9.46 -1.15 8.53
C ASP A 100 10.65 -1.70 7.73
N ALA A 101 10.90 -1.23 6.51
CA ALA A 101 12.04 -1.64 5.68
C ALA A 101 13.39 -1.41 6.37
N VAL A 102 13.55 -0.26 7.03
CA VAL A 102 14.75 0.08 7.81
C VAL A 102 14.82 -0.77 9.08
N GLY A 103 13.69 -1.06 9.73
CA GLY A 103 13.61 -2.02 10.85
C GLY A 103 14.10 -3.41 10.50
N MET A 104 13.66 -3.91 9.35
CA MET A 104 13.91 -5.28 8.91
C MET A 104 15.28 -5.46 8.25
N ALA A 105 15.99 -4.38 7.90
CA ALA A 105 17.26 -4.46 7.17
C ALA A 105 18.34 -5.29 7.89
N SER A 106 18.35 -5.28 9.23
CA SER A 106 19.29 -6.07 10.04
C SER A 106 18.98 -7.57 10.06
N MET A 107 17.76 -7.97 9.67
CA MET A 107 17.30 -9.36 9.62
C MET A 107 17.66 -10.06 8.31
N TYR A 108 18.19 -9.32 7.32
CA TYR A 108 18.51 -9.86 6.01
C TYR A 108 19.80 -10.69 6.03
N ASP A 109 19.68 -11.99 5.76
CA ASP A 109 20.82 -12.87 5.61
C ASP A 109 21.42 -12.76 4.20
N LYS A 110 22.59 -12.13 4.12
CA LYS A 110 23.33 -11.95 2.86
C LYS A 110 23.93 -13.26 2.31
N SER A 111 24.12 -14.28 3.14
CA SER A 111 24.69 -15.55 2.72
C SER A 111 23.68 -16.40 1.93
N SER A 112 22.38 -16.20 2.17
CA SER A 112 21.30 -16.90 1.47
C SER A 112 20.20 -15.93 1.02
N PRO A 113 20.49 -15.03 0.05
CA PRO A 113 19.65 -13.88 -0.28
C PRO A 113 18.22 -14.26 -0.70
N PHE A 114 18.04 -15.41 -1.37
CA PHE A 114 16.74 -15.88 -1.86
C PHE A 114 16.05 -16.90 -0.93
N SER A 115 16.62 -17.14 0.26
CA SER A 115 15.99 -17.97 1.29
C SER A 115 14.59 -17.46 1.62
N LEU A 116 13.65 -18.40 1.83
CA LEU A 116 12.29 -18.06 2.26
C LEU A 116 12.26 -17.26 3.57
N ALA A 117 13.29 -17.40 4.42
CA ALA A 117 13.45 -16.60 5.63
C ALA A 117 13.64 -15.09 5.36
N ASN A 118 14.22 -14.73 4.21
CA ASN A 118 14.44 -13.33 3.81
C ASN A 118 13.23 -12.69 3.12
N TRP A 119 12.21 -13.47 2.75
CA TRP A 119 11.06 -12.96 1.99
C TRP A 119 10.28 -11.84 2.68
N PRO A 120 10.14 -11.78 4.01
CA PRO A 120 9.53 -10.62 4.67
C PRO A 120 10.34 -9.34 4.45
N VAL A 121 11.67 -9.43 4.53
CA VAL A 121 12.54 -8.26 4.34
C VAL A 121 12.49 -7.79 2.90
N LEU A 122 12.64 -8.73 1.95
CA LEU A 122 12.55 -8.44 0.52
C LEU A 122 11.16 -7.91 0.13
N GLY A 123 10.10 -8.51 0.67
CA GLY A 123 8.72 -8.08 0.49
C GLY A 123 8.52 -6.64 0.97
N MET A 124 9.05 -6.27 2.15
CA MET A 124 8.98 -4.89 2.64
C MET A 124 9.73 -3.93 1.72
N TRP A 125 10.91 -4.31 1.22
CA TRP A 125 11.65 -3.47 0.27
C TRP A 125 10.91 -3.28 -1.05
N VAL A 126 10.26 -4.33 -1.56
CA VAL A 126 9.38 -4.26 -2.73
C VAL A 126 8.18 -3.35 -2.47
N LEU A 127 7.53 -3.43 -1.31
CA LEU A 127 6.44 -2.53 -0.93
C LEU A 127 6.91 -1.07 -0.77
N THR A 128 8.11 -0.85 -0.23
CA THR A 128 8.72 0.49 -0.16
C THR A 128 8.94 1.03 -1.56
N ALA A 129 9.56 0.26 -2.46
CA ALA A 129 9.74 0.65 -3.85
C ALA A 129 8.39 0.94 -4.54
N ALA A 130 7.39 0.08 -4.35
CA ALA A 130 6.03 0.28 -4.85
C ALA A 130 5.46 1.64 -4.42
N SER A 131 5.51 1.92 -3.11
CA SER A 131 5.03 3.18 -2.53
C SER A 131 5.82 4.41 -2.98
N THR A 132 7.10 4.26 -3.35
CA THR A 132 7.88 5.33 -3.99
C THR A 132 7.27 5.74 -5.33
N PHE A 133 7.00 4.77 -6.21
CA PHE A 133 6.40 5.07 -7.52
C PHE A 133 4.99 5.67 -7.38
N LEU A 134 4.18 5.17 -6.44
CA LEU A 134 2.87 5.75 -6.15
C LEU A 134 2.98 7.18 -5.59
N SER A 135 3.97 7.46 -4.76
CA SER A 135 4.23 8.81 -4.24
C SER A 135 4.70 9.76 -5.35
N ILE A 136 5.53 9.28 -6.28
CA ILE A 136 5.93 10.05 -7.48
C ILE A 136 4.69 10.39 -8.31
N ALA A 137 3.85 9.40 -8.65
CA ALA A 137 2.62 9.62 -9.40
C ALA A 137 1.69 10.61 -8.69
N GLY A 138 1.42 10.40 -7.39
CA GLY A 138 0.59 11.29 -6.60
C GLY A 138 1.12 12.71 -6.53
N THR A 139 2.45 12.89 -6.45
CA THR A 139 3.10 14.21 -6.44
C THR A 139 2.92 14.92 -7.77
N VAL A 140 3.19 14.22 -8.88
CA VAL A 140 3.04 14.76 -10.24
C VAL A 140 1.58 15.19 -10.49
N ASP A 141 0.62 14.34 -10.11
CA ASP A 141 -0.81 14.59 -10.31
C ASP A 141 -1.33 15.74 -9.42
N PHE A 142 -1.01 15.71 -8.12
CA PHE A 142 -1.54 16.68 -7.16
C PHE A 142 -1.02 18.09 -7.41
N PHE A 143 0.29 18.24 -7.66
CA PHE A 143 0.89 19.54 -7.93
C PHE A 143 0.76 20.01 -9.38
N LYS A 144 0.10 19.23 -10.25
CA LYS A 144 -0.03 19.52 -11.69
C LYS A 144 1.32 19.84 -12.31
N ALA A 145 2.28 18.95 -12.08
CA ALA A 145 3.66 19.16 -12.50
C ALA A 145 3.75 19.44 -14.02
N PRO A 146 4.80 20.12 -14.50
CA PRO A 146 4.95 20.47 -15.92
C PRO A 146 4.68 19.28 -16.85
N ALA A 147 4.12 19.52 -18.04
CA ALA A 147 3.67 18.46 -18.96
C ALA A 147 4.70 17.35 -19.23
N ARG A 148 6.00 17.69 -19.25
CA ARG A 148 7.11 16.72 -19.37
C ARG A 148 7.19 15.69 -18.25
N LEU A 149 6.57 15.95 -17.10
CA LEU A 149 6.56 15.05 -15.94
C LEU A 149 5.28 14.21 -15.87
N LEU A 150 4.18 14.68 -16.50
CA LEU A 150 2.92 13.93 -16.58
C LEU A 150 3.07 12.58 -17.29
N GLN A 151 4.03 12.47 -18.21
CA GLN A 151 4.35 11.20 -18.88
C GLN A 151 4.80 10.10 -17.91
N TYR A 152 5.22 10.45 -16.68
CA TYR A 152 5.64 9.47 -15.67
C TYR A 152 4.51 9.05 -14.73
N THR A 153 3.36 9.73 -14.70
CA THR A 153 2.24 9.39 -13.81
C THR A 153 1.77 7.96 -14.06
N ILE A 154 1.27 7.67 -15.28
CA ILE A 154 0.64 6.39 -15.59
C ILE A 154 1.65 5.24 -15.44
N PRO A 155 2.89 5.32 -15.97
CA PRO A 155 3.89 4.28 -15.75
C PRO A 155 4.20 4.04 -14.27
N SER A 156 4.29 5.10 -13.47
CA SER A 156 4.58 4.97 -12.02
C SER A 156 3.40 4.37 -11.26
N GLN A 157 2.15 4.69 -11.64
CA GLN A 157 0.97 4.04 -11.06
C GLN A 157 0.93 2.55 -11.40
N ILE A 158 1.15 2.18 -12.66
CA ILE A 158 1.17 0.78 -13.11
C ILE A 158 2.29 0.01 -12.41
N PHE A 159 3.52 0.56 -12.43
CA PHE A 159 4.66 -0.10 -11.83
C PHE A 159 4.55 -0.19 -10.31
N GLY A 160 4.08 0.87 -9.66
CA GLY A 160 3.76 0.88 -8.23
C GLY A 160 2.71 -0.17 -7.87
N ALA A 161 1.59 -0.24 -8.61
CA ALA A 161 0.55 -1.24 -8.38
C ALA A 161 1.04 -2.68 -8.60
N PHE A 162 1.86 -2.90 -9.64
CA PHE A 162 2.48 -4.19 -9.90
C PHE A 162 3.41 -4.62 -8.75
N LEU A 163 4.28 -3.73 -8.27
CA LEU A 163 5.15 -4.02 -7.14
C LEU A 163 4.36 -4.23 -5.84
N LEU A 164 3.26 -3.50 -5.62
CA LEU A 164 2.36 -3.77 -4.50
C LEU A 164 1.82 -5.20 -4.55
N LEU A 165 1.40 -5.66 -5.72
CA LEU A 165 0.93 -7.03 -5.92
C LEU A 165 2.06 -8.03 -5.63
N VAL A 166 3.26 -7.83 -6.20
CA VAL A 166 4.41 -8.70 -5.97
C VAL A 166 4.75 -8.79 -4.48
N GLY A 167 4.89 -7.66 -3.80
CA GLY A 167 5.16 -7.62 -2.36
C GLY A 167 4.07 -8.31 -1.53
N SER A 168 2.80 -8.10 -1.89
CA SER A 168 1.67 -8.76 -1.23
C SER A 168 1.67 -10.28 -1.42
N VAL A 169 2.01 -10.76 -2.62
CA VAL A 169 2.16 -12.20 -2.91
C VAL A 169 3.32 -12.80 -2.12
N MET A 170 4.46 -12.09 -2.04
CA MET A 170 5.61 -12.55 -1.24
C MET A 170 5.23 -12.71 0.23
N TYR A 171 4.56 -11.72 0.82
CA TYR A 171 4.08 -11.79 2.21
C TYR A 171 3.05 -12.88 2.42
N THR A 172 2.11 -13.03 1.49
CA THR A 172 1.06 -14.07 1.57
C THR A 172 1.69 -15.45 1.54
N TYR A 173 2.57 -15.71 0.57
CA TYR A 173 3.26 -16.99 0.43
C TYR A 173 4.14 -17.31 1.64
N TRP A 174 4.90 -16.33 2.12
CA TRP A 174 5.70 -16.47 3.34
C TRP A 174 4.82 -16.81 4.55
N SER A 175 3.72 -16.09 4.74
CA SER A 175 2.78 -16.31 5.85
C SER A 175 2.14 -17.70 5.77
N CYS A 176 1.78 -18.17 4.58
CA CYS A 176 1.23 -19.53 4.39
C CYS A 176 2.27 -20.64 4.64
N SER A 177 3.56 -20.34 4.47
CA SER A 177 4.64 -21.32 4.61
C SER A 177 5.09 -21.49 6.06
N PHE A 178 5.11 -20.40 6.84
CA PHE A 178 5.50 -20.41 8.25
C PHE A 178 4.33 -20.37 9.24
N GLY A 179 3.11 -20.10 8.76
CA GLY A 179 1.88 -20.08 9.57
C GLY A 179 1.24 -21.45 9.81
N LYS A 180 1.85 -22.54 9.31
CA LYS A 180 1.40 -23.90 9.64
C LYS A 180 1.95 -24.28 11.02
N PRO A 181 1.10 -24.67 11.99
CA PRO A 181 1.58 -25.34 13.19
C PRO A 181 2.43 -26.55 12.77
N ALA A 182 3.55 -26.78 13.46
CA ALA A 182 4.26 -28.04 13.33
C ALA A 182 3.25 -29.17 13.60
N ALA A 183 3.01 -30.02 12.59
CA ALA A 183 2.17 -31.20 12.70
C ALA A 183 2.86 -32.26 13.56
#